data_AF-A0A6P3YR45-F1
#
_entry.id   AF-A0A6P3YR45-F1
#
_cell.length_a   1.000
_cell.length_b   1.000
_cell.length_c   1.000
_cell.angle_alpha   90.00
_cell.angle_beta   90.00
_cell.angle_gamma   90.00
#
_symmetry.space_group_name_H-M   'P 1'
#
loop_
_entity.id
_entity.type
_entity.pdbx_description
1 polymer ?
#
loop_
_entity_poly.entity_id
_entity_poly.type
_entity_poly.pdbx_seq_one_letter_code
_entity_poly.pdbx_strand_id
1 'polypeptide(L)'
;MEGKMELVKSVSSKLKEASLFWLLGFKEACRLHRVLFLCLSSRRLLRRTGQCFLLNGFLFLGSIFILNAVIIPALEWILPDDCSKFNSQLFCSFASLLKFYSFLRLRLIQLFYVTWFYPLYVFSFILSNIWYNDIANYGFAAMGTSGPAKGDPLGKNESLTVKDRDRMEGLGGVMIGIGEQVYSVLLLTFFFLEVYVTGFVPYMGKILNFLLLSWMYAYYCFEYKWNLSEVGLDRRLDFFESNWAFFAGFGSPCVLPVLFSSPLVSYGIMAILFPLFVLAANAHDVYV
;
A
#
# COMPACT_ATOMS: atom_id res chain seq x y z
N MET A 1 -35.43 -19.32 24.85
CA MET A 1 -35.39 -17.92 24.38
C MET A 1 -34.21 -17.16 24.98
N GLU A 2 -33.83 -17.46 26.23
CA GLU A 2 -32.70 -16.87 26.95
C GLU A 2 -31.33 -17.10 26.29
N GLY A 3 -31.00 -18.33 25.87
CA GLY A 3 -29.71 -18.61 25.22
C GLY A 3 -29.48 -17.85 23.89
N LYS A 4 -30.54 -17.53 23.14
CA LYS A 4 -30.44 -16.66 21.94
C LYS A 4 -30.14 -15.21 22.33
N MET A 5 -30.69 -14.74 23.45
CA MET A 5 -30.49 -13.37 23.94
C MET A 5 -29.08 -13.17 24.51
N GLU A 6 -28.52 -14.17 25.19
CA GLU A 6 -27.13 -14.16 25.66
C GLU A 6 -26.13 -14.19 24.50
N LEU A 7 -26.39 -15.02 23.47
CA LEU A 7 -25.57 -15.06 22.25
C LEU A 7 -25.56 -13.69 21.55
N VAL A 8 -26.73 -13.06 21.38
CA VAL A 8 -26.85 -11.73 20.74
C VAL A 8 -26.10 -10.66 21.53
N LYS A 9 -26.18 -10.68 22.87
CA LYS A 9 -25.42 -9.75 23.73
C LYS A 9 -23.91 -9.98 23.62
N SER A 10 -23.47 -11.23 23.62
CA SER A 10 -22.05 -11.59 23.47
C SER A 10 -21.49 -11.14 22.12
N VAL A 11 -22.20 -11.43 21.03
CA VAL A 11 -21.82 -10.99 19.66
C VAL A 11 -21.78 -9.47 19.56
N SER A 12 -22.80 -8.77 20.10
CA SER A 12 -22.82 -7.31 20.09
C SER A 12 -21.64 -6.70 20.86
N SER A 13 -21.27 -7.29 22.00
CA SER A 13 -20.12 -6.86 22.79
C SER A 13 -18.81 -7.02 22.01
N LYS A 14 -18.58 -8.19 21.42
CA LYS A 14 -17.38 -8.46 20.61
C LYS A 14 -17.31 -7.56 19.38
N LEU A 15 -18.45 -7.28 18.75
CA LEU A 15 -18.52 -6.38 17.60
C LEU A 15 -18.18 -4.94 17.99
N LYS A 16 -18.66 -4.47 19.15
CA LYS A 16 -18.31 -3.14 19.68
C LYS A 16 -16.81 -3.04 19.95
N GLU A 17 -16.23 -4.04 20.59
CA GLU A 17 -14.80 -4.09 20.87
C GLU A 17 -13.96 -4.08 19.58
N ALA A 18 -14.29 -4.94 18.61
CA ALA A 18 -13.63 -4.95 17.31
C ALA A 18 -13.76 -3.60 16.57
N SER A 19 -14.94 -2.96 16.63
CA SER A 19 -15.13 -1.64 16.02
C SER A 19 -14.29 -0.55 16.68
N LEU A 20 -14.07 -0.63 17.99
CA LEU A 20 -13.24 0.30 18.73
C LEU A 20 -11.76 0.13 18.35
N PHE A 21 -11.27 -1.11 18.28
CA PHE A 21 -9.91 -1.39 17.80
C PHE A 21 -9.69 -0.96 16.35
N TRP A 22 -10.69 -1.18 15.49
CA TRP A 22 -10.65 -0.69 14.10
C TRP A 22 -10.55 0.84 14.05
N LEU A 23 -11.36 1.56 14.85
CA LEU A 23 -11.29 3.02 14.92
C LEU A 23 -9.95 3.53 15.47
N LEU A 24 -9.36 2.82 16.44
CA LEU A 24 -8.02 3.14 16.94
C LEU A 24 -6.97 2.98 15.85
N GLY A 25 -6.99 1.88 15.10
CA GLY A 25 -6.09 1.64 13.97
C GLY A 25 -6.25 2.71 12.88
N PHE A 26 -7.49 3.01 12.51
CA PHE A 26 -7.82 4.05 11.53
C PHE A 26 -7.28 5.42 11.96
N LYS A 27 -7.54 5.79 13.22
CA LYS A 27 -7.07 7.05 13.80
C LYS A 27 -5.55 7.10 13.80
N GLU A 28 -4.87 6.01 14.14
CA GLU A 28 -3.41 5.96 14.18
C GLU A 28 -2.79 6.16 12.79
N ALA A 29 -3.33 5.47 11.78
CA ALA A 29 -2.93 5.65 10.39
C ALA A 29 -3.12 7.11 9.90
N CYS A 30 -4.16 7.79 10.40
CA CYS A 30 -4.44 9.17 10.06
C CYS A 30 -3.62 10.21 10.86
N ARG A 31 -2.75 9.83 11.80
CA ARG A 31 -1.87 10.77 12.55
C ARG A 31 -0.67 11.22 11.72
N LEU A 32 -0.92 11.71 10.51
CA LEU A 32 0.11 12.17 9.57
C LEU A 32 0.93 13.36 10.09
N HIS A 33 0.46 14.10 11.10
CA HIS A 33 1.23 15.18 11.72
C HIS A 33 2.59 14.70 12.26
N ARG A 34 2.65 13.52 12.89
CA ARG A 34 3.91 12.92 13.38
C ARG A 34 4.83 12.56 12.23
N VAL A 35 4.25 12.00 11.17
CA VAL A 35 4.97 11.61 9.95
C VAL A 35 5.57 12.84 9.26
N LEU A 36 4.82 13.94 9.17
CA LEU A 36 5.30 15.19 8.61
C LEU A 36 6.46 15.76 9.43
N PHE A 37 6.34 15.77 10.77
CA PHE A 37 7.42 16.19 11.65
C PHE A 37 8.69 15.36 11.43
N LEU A 38 8.57 14.02 11.43
CA LEU A 38 9.69 13.10 11.16
C LEU A 38 10.32 13.34 9.78
N CYS A 39 9.51 13.55 8.74
CA CYS A 39 10.00 13.88 7.41
C CYS A 39 10.80 15.18 7.40
N LEU A 40 10.32 16.22 8.08
CA LEU A 40 11.01 17.51 8.17
C LEU A 40 12.30 17.43 9.00
N SER A 41 12.35 16.54 10.00
CA SER A 41 13.54 16.33 10.83
C SER A 41 14.71 15.67 10.07
N SER A 42 14.45 14.91 9.00
CA SER A 42 15.48 14.20 8.24
C SER A 42 15.48 14.57 6.76
N ARG A 43 16.53 15.27 6.31
CA ARG A 43 16.70 15.66 4.89
C ARG A 43 16.71 14.46 3.93
N ARG A 44 17.24 13.31 4.38
CA ARG A 44 17.28 12.07 3.58
C ARG A 44 15.87 11.50 3.42
N LEU A 45 15.10 11.48 4.51
CA LEU A 45 13.71 11.05 4.52
C LEU A 45 12.85 11.96 3.64
N LEU A 46 12.94 13.28 3.82
CA LEU A 46 12.21 14.26 3.02
C LEU A 46 12.47 14.10 1.51
N ARG A 47 13.74 13.88 1.12
CA ARG A 47 14.11 13.68 -0.28
C ARG A 47 13.48 12.41 -0.86
N ARG A 48 13.52 11.28 -0.14
CA ARG A 48 12.94 10.01 -0.60
C ARG A 48 11.42 10.06 -0.67
N THR A 49 10.77 10.60 0.36
CA THR A 49 9.33 10.81 0.36
C THR A 49 8.93 11.75 -0.78
N GLY A 50 9.65 12.86 -0.99
CA GLY A 50 9.43 13.78 -2.11
C GLY A 50 9.60 13.12 -3.48
N GLN A 51 10.60 12.25 -3.67
CA GLN A 51 10.77 11.48 -4.90
C GLN A 51 9.56 10.56 -5.18
N CYS A 52 9.03 9.90 -4.14
CA CYS A 52 7.83 9.09 -4.24
C CYS A 52 6.61 9.92 -4.67
N PHE A 53 6.40 11.07 -4.03
CA PHE A 53 5.31 11.99 -4.38
C PHE A 53 5.44 12.55 -5.80
N LEU A 54 6.66 12.87 -6.24
CA LEU A 54 6.91 13.35 -7.59
C LEU A 54 6.61 12.26 -8.63
N LEU A 55 7.08 11.04 -8.41
CA LEU A 55 6.86 9.95 -9.37
C LEU A 55 5.40 9.49 -9.40
N ASN A 56 4.80 9.22 -8.24
CA ASN A 56 3.47 8.61 -8.16
C ASN A 56 2.34 9.65 -8.20
N GLY A 57 2.55 10.81 -7.58
CA GLY A 57 1.57 11.89 -7.60
C GLY A 57 1.68 12.74 -8.85
N PHE A 58 2.82 13.36 -9.07
CA PHE A 58 2.94 14.32 -10.17
C PHE A 58 3.05 13.65 -11.53
N LEU A 59 3.97 12.70 -11.72
CA LEU A 59 4.15 12.05 -13.03
C LEU A 59 3.03 11.06 -13.32
N PHE A 60 2.78 10.11 -12.42
CA PHE A 60 1.82 9.02 -12.69
C PHE A 60 0.37 9.49 -12.64
N LEU A 61 -0.13 9.97 -11.49
CA LEU A 61 -1.51 10.48 -11.40
C LEU A 61 -1.72 11.72 -12.28
N GLY A 62 -0.73 12.61 -12.39
CA GLY A 62 -0.80 13.74 -13.30
C GLY A 62 -0.92 13.32 -14.78
N SER A 63 -0.24 12.26 -15.21
CA SER A 63 -0.42 11.70 -16.55
C SER A 63 -1.85 11.18 -16.77
N ILE A 64 -2.45 10.51 -15.77
CA ILE A 64 -3.85 10.06 -15.84
C ILE A 64 -4.80 11.25 -15.95
N PHE A 65 -4.55 12.29 -15.16
CA PHE A 65 -5.33 13.53 -15.21
C PHE A 65 -5.25 14.18 -16.60
N ILE A 66 -4.04 14.33 -17.16
CA ILE A 66 -3.85 14.89 -18.51
C ILE A 66 -4.54 14.04 -19.57
N LEU A 67 -4.46 12.71 -19.47
CA LEU A 67 -5.17 11.82 -20.40
C LEU A 67 -6.68 12.12 -20.40
N ASN A 68 -7.30 12.13 -19.22
CA ASN A 68 -8.75 12.27 -19.09
C ASN A 68 -9.25 13.70 -19.34
N ALA A 69 -8.50 14.71 -18.90
CA ALA A 69 -8.93 16.10 -18.95
C ALA A 69 -8.55 16.82 -20.26
N VAL A 70 -7.50 16.36 -20.94
CA VAL A 70 -6.95 17.05 -22.13
C VAL A 70 -6.95 16.13 -23.34
N ILE A 71 -6.30 14.97 -23.26
CA ILE A 71 -6.06 14.13 -24.45
C ILE A 71 -7.37 13.51 -24.96
N ILE A 72 -8.18 12.90 -24.09
CA ILE A 72 -9.45 12.28 -24.50
C ILE A 72 -10.41 13.33 -25.10
N PRO A 73 -10.67 14.48 -24.44
CA PRO A 73 -11.51 15.53 -25.03
C PRO A 73 -10.96 16.08 -26.35
N ALA A 74 -9.64 16.25 -26.48
CA ALA A 74 -9.02 16.67 -27.73
C ALA A 74 -9.21 15.63 -28.85
N LEU A 75 -9.06 14.33 -28.53
CA LEU A 75 -9.32 13.26 -29.48
C LEU A 75 -10.79 13.18 -29.88
N GLU A 76 -11.73 13.39 -28.95
CA GLU A 76 -13.17 13.45 -29.25
C GLU A 76 -13.53 14.67 -30.11
N TRP A 77 -12.79 15.78 -29.98
CA TRP A 77 -12.95 16.95 -30.83
C TRP A 77 -12.43 16.73 -32.25
N ILE A 78 -11.26 16.08 -32.40
CA ILE A 78 -10.63 15.79 -33.70
C ILE A 78 -11.34 14.63 -34.42
N LEU A 79 -11.76 13.61 -33.66
CA LEU A 79 -12.38 12.36 -34.14
C LEU A 79 -13.77 12.18 -33.47
N PRO A 80 -14.79 12.94 -33.90
CA PRO A 80 -16.12 12.93 -33.27
C PRO A 80 -16.94 11.69 -33.64
N ASP A 81 -17.81 11.26 -32.71
CA ASP A 81 -18.72 10.11 -32.89
C ASP A 81 -20.14 10.49 -33.30
N ASP A 82 -20.55 11.73 -33.08
CA ASP A 82 -21.95 12.15 -33.24
C ASP A 82 -22.13 13.10 -34.42
N CYS A 83 -23.03 12.71 -35.33
CA CYS A 83 -23.45 13.55 -36.46
C CYS A 83 -24.35 14.72 -36.02
N SER A 84 -24.90 14.69 -34.79
CA SER A 84 -25.88 15.66 -34.28
C SER A 84 -25.33 17.07 -34.02
N LYS A 85 -24.00 17.24 -34.01
CA LYS A 85 -23.36 18.57 -33.89
C LYS A 85 -23.31 19.34 -35.21
N PHE A 86 -23.58 18.70 -36.35
CA PHE A 86 -23.60 19.34 -37.67
C PHE A 86 -25.02 19.38 -38.23
N ASN A 87 -25.52 20.59 -38.46
CA ASN A 87 -26.93 20.90 -38.74
C ASN A 87 -27.37 20.60 -40.19
N SER A 88 -26.86 19.54 -40.81
CA SER A 88 -27.21 19.20 -42.19
C SER A 88 -27.29 17.69 -42.41
N GLN A 89 -28.48 17.24 -42.81
CA GLN A 89 -28.86 15.85 -43.15
C GLN A 89 -28.00 15.18 -44.24
N LEU A 90 -26.97 15.86 -44.75
CA LEU A 90 -26.13 15.42 -45.87
C LEU A 90 -25.00 14.46 -45.44
N PHE A 91 -24.66 14.38 -44.15
CA PHE A 91 -23.48 13.64 -43.65
C PHE A 91 -23.77 12.27 -42.99
N CYS A 92 -25.02 11.85 -42.83
CA CYS A 92 -25.35 10.52 -42.29
C CYS A 92 -25.04 9.34 -43.25
N SER A 93 -24.59 9.61 -44.48
CA SER A 93 -24.04 8.58 -45.38
C SER A 93 -22.66 8.06 -44.94
N PHE A 94 -22.02 8.71 -43.96
CA PHE A 94 -20.67 8.42 -43.50
C PHE A 94 -20.58 7.53 -42.26
N ALA A 95 -21.56 6.67 -42.00
CA ALA A 95 -21.54 5.72 -40.88
C ALA A 95 -20.25 4.88 -40.81
N SER A 96 -19.65 4.55 -41.97
CA SER A 96 -18.36 3.85 -42.03
C SER A 96 -17.18 4.71 -41.54
N LEU A 97 -17.20 6.02 -41.79
CA LEU A 97 -16.14 6.95 -41.36
C LEU A 97 -16.26 7.27 -39.87
N LEU A 98 -17.46 7.43 -39.33
CA LEU A 98 -17.67 7.60 -37.88
C LEU A 98 -17.20 6.36 -37.11
N LYS A 99 -17.51 5.15 -37.61
CA LYS A 99 -16.97 3.90 -37.07
C LYS A 99 -15.43 3.86 -37.14
N PHE A 100 -14.85 4.32 -38.24
CA PHE A 100 -13.40 4.41 -38.40
C PHE A 100 -12.78 5.41 -37.40
N TYR A 101 -13.40 6.56 -37.15
CA TYR A 101 -12.94 7.55 -36.17
C TYR A 101 -13.01 7.02 -34.74
N SER A 102 -14.10 6.39 -34.35
CA SER A 102 -14.24 5.72 -33.06
C SER A 102 -13.17 4.63 -32.87
N PHE A 103 -12.96 3.81 -33.91
CA PHE A 103 -11.89 2.80 -33.90
C PHE A 103 -10.50 3.42 -33.75
N LEU A 104 -10.19 4.45 -34.53
CA LEU A 104 -8.90 5.13 -34.48
C LEU A 104 -8.65 5.76 -33.10
N ARG A 105 -9.66 6.43 -32.53
CA ARG A 105 -9.58 7.01 -31.18
C ARG A 105 -9.29 5.93 -30.13
N LEU A 106 -10.02 4.81 -30.16
CA LEU A 106 -9.79 3.70 -29.24
C LEU A 106 -8.34 3.17 -29.38
N ARG A 107 -7.83 3.03 -30.62
CA ARG A 107 -6.46 2.57 -30.87
C ARG A 107 -5.40 3.56 -30.39
N LEU A 108 -5.61 4.86 -30.57
CA LEU A 108 -4.70 5.90 -30.08
C LEU A 108 -4.64 5.92 -28.55
N ILE A 109 -5.79 5.81 -27.88
CA ILE A 109 -5.85 5.70 -26.42
C ILE A 109 -5.14 4.43 -25.95
N GLN A 110 -5.42 3.27 -26.57
CA GLN A 110 -4.74 2.02 -26.24
C GLN A 110 -3.22 2.11 -26.42
N LEU A 111 -2.75 2.74 -27.50
CA LEU A 111 -1.33 2.96 -27.73
C LEU A 111 -0.71 3.77 -26.59
N PHE A 112 -1.38 4.84 -26.13
CA PHE A 112 -0.93 5.64 -25.00
C PHE A 112 -0.84 4.82 -23.70
N TYR A 113 -1.81 3.95 -23.43
CA TYR A 113 -1.71 3.04 -22.28
C TYR A 113 -0.50 2.11 -22.37
N VAL A 114 -0.29 1.47 -23.52
CA VAL A 114 0.79 0.50 -23.74
C VAL A 114 2.18 1.15 -23.72
N THR A 115 2.35 2.31 -24.34
CA THR A 115 3.68 2.94 -24.48
C THR A 115 4.03 3.88 -23.34
N TRP A 116 3.04 4.44 -22.64
CA TRP A 116 3.27 5.38 -21.54
C TRP A 116 2.95 4.75 -20.18
N PHE A 117 1.70 4.38 -19.93
CA PHE A 117 1.27 3.97 -18.58
C PHE A 117 1.87 2.66 -18.11
N TYR A 118 1.94 1.62 -18.96
CA TYR A 118 2.53 0.33 -18.54
C TYR A 118 4.02 0.46 -18.20
N PRO A 119 4.88 1.06 -19.04
CA PRO A 119 6.27 1.31 -18.68
C PRO A 119 6.38 2.18 -17.43
N LEU A 120 5.62 3.28 -17.35
CA LEU A 120 5.66 4.18 -16.19
C LEU A 120 5.23 3.46 -14.91
N TYR A 121 4.22 2.58 -14.98
CA TYR A 121 3.79 1.73 -13.86
C TYR A 121 4.91 0.80 -13.40
N VAL A 122 5.57 0.09 -14.33
CA VAL A 122 6.68 -0.83 -14.00
C VAL A 122 7.84 -0.07 -13.34
N PHE A 123 8.25 1.07 -13.92
CA PHE A 123 9.30 1.90 -13.33
C PHE A 123 8.90 2.46 -11.96
N SER A 124 7.66 2.94 -11.84
CA SER A 124 7.09 3.40 -10.57
C SER A 124 7.13 2.31 -9.52
N PHE A 125 6.70 1.09 -9.86
CA PHE A 125 6.67 -0.03 -8.93
C PHE A 125 8.07 -0.37 -8.42
N ILE A 126 9.05 -0.52 -9.32
CA ILE A 126 10.42 -0.88 -8.96
C ILE A 126 11.05 0.21 -8.06
N LEU A 127 10.98 1.47 -8.48
CA LEU A 127 11.57 2.58 -7.74
C LEU A 127 10.89 2.79 -6.39
N SER A 128 9.57 2.67 -6.34
CA SER A 128 8.80 2.80 -5.11
C SER A 128 9.21 1.74 -4.09
N ASN A 129 9.34 0.47 -4.48
CA ASN A 129 9.83 -0.58 -3.59
C ASN A 129 11.21 -0.29 -2.99
N ILE A 130 12.14 0.22 -3.80
CA ILE A 130 13.48 0.61 -3.32
C ILE A 130 13.37 1.79 -2.34
N TRP A 131 12.59 2.81 -2.68
CA TRP A 131 12.44 4.00 -1.84
C TRP A 131 11.68 3.72 -0.55
N TYR A 132 10.73 2.78 -0.54
CA TYR A 132 10.02 2.38 0.68
C TYR A 132 10.96 1.73 1.69
N ASN A 133 11.87 0.87 1.23
CA ASN A 133 12.93 0.32 2.06
C ASN A 133 13.83 1.43 2.65
N ASP A 134 14.28 2.39 1.83
CA ASP A 134 15.08 3.53 2.31
C ASP A 134 14.31 4.38 3.35
N ILE A 135 13.04 4.66 3.08
CA ILE A 135 12.15 5.46 3.94
C ILE A 135 11.95 4.76 5.29
N ALA A 136 11.71 3.45 5.29
CA ALA A 136 11.59 2.65 6.49
C ALA A 136 12.86 2.74 7.35
N ASN A 137 14.02 2.52 6.74
CA ASN A 137 15.32 2.58 7.40
C ASN A 137 15.60 3.97 8.01
N TYR A 138 15.39 5.04 7.23
CA TYR A 138 15.61 6.41 7.71
C TYR A 138 14.60 6.81 8.78
N GLY A 139 13.35 6.38 8.67
CA GLY A 139 12.32 6.61 9.68
C GLY A 139 12.67 5.93 11.01
N PHE A 140 13.05 4.65 10.95
CA PHE A 140 13.47 3.88 12.12
C PHE A 140 14.68 4.49 12.83
N ALA A 141 15.72 4.84 12.07
CA ALA A 141 16.92 5.49 12.61
C ALA A 141 16.62 6.85 13.25
N ALA A 142 15.74 7.65 12.65
CA ALA A 142 15.37 8.97 13.18
C ALA A 142 14.67 8.87 14.55
N MET A 143 13.84 7.85 14.75
CA MET A 143 13.16 7.59 16.02
C MET A 143 14.11 7.02 17.08
N GLY A 144 15.04 6.12 16.70
CA GLY A 144 16.06 5.61 17.60
C GLY A 144 17.01 6.68 18.13
N THR A 145 17.24 7.76 17.35
CA THR A 145 18.07 8.91 17.77
C THR A 145 17.32 9.87 18.71
N SER A 146 15.99 9.73 18.84
CA SER A 146 15.13 10.58 19.67
C SER A 146 14.52 9.87 20.90
N GLY A 147 14.92 8.63 21.18
CA GLY A 147 14.68 7.96 22.45
C GLY A 147 15.68 8.37 23.55
N PRO A 148 15.35 8.23 24.85
CA PRO A 148 16.27 8.58 25.93
C PRO A 148 17.55 7.75 25.81
N ALA A 149 18.69 8.42 25.90
CA ALA A 149 20.02 7.82 25.85
C ALA A 149 20.07 6.54 26.70
N LYS A 150 20.15 5.37 26.04
CA LYS A 150 20.58 4.15 26.73
C LYS A 150 22.06 4.34 27.06
N GLY A 151 22.34 4.28 28.36
CA GLY A 151 23.61 4.59 28.99
C GLY A 151 24.79 3.71 28.55
N ASP A 152 25.94 4.14 29.03
CA ASP A 152 27.31 3.81 28.65
C ASP A 152 27.67 2.32 28.45
N PRO A 153 28.61 2.02 27.55
CA PRO A 153 29.24 0.70 27.45
C PRO A 153 30.44 0.62 28.41
N LEU A 154 30.27 -0.11 29.52
CA LEU A 154 31.38 -0.56 30.36
C LEU A 154 31.35 -2.09 30.45
N GLY A 155 32.45 -2.74 30.04
CA GLY A 155 32.67 -4.17 30.29
C GLY A 155 33.33 -4.91 29.14
N LYS A 156 34.65 -4.70 29.00
CA LYS A 156 35.51 -5.51 28.14
C LYS A 156 35.97 -6.75 28.91
N ASN A 157 36.10 -7.86 28.18
CA ASN A 157 36.78 -9.13 28.51
C ASN A 157 35.86 -10.27 28.93
N GLU A 158 35.68 -11.24 28.03
CA GLU A 158 36.29 -12.57 28.17
C GLU A 158 36.27 -13.29 26.81
N SER A 159 37.43 -13.80 26.41
CA SER A 159 37.63 -14.52 25.16
C SER A 159 37.80 -16.00 25.44
N LEU A 160 37.38 -16.82 24.46
CA LEU A 160 37.82 -18.19 24.14
C LEU A 160 36.82 -19.30 24.50
N THR A 161 35.86 -19.51 23.57
CA THR A 161 35.31 -20.81 23.09
C THR A 161 34.15 -20.64 22.08
N VAL A 162 33.79 -19.41 21.70
CA VAL A 162 32.56 -19.09 20.93
C VAL A 162 32.68 -19.28 19.40
N LYS A 163 33.87 -19.51 18.86
CA LYS A 163 34.11 -19.34 17.40
C LYS A 163 33.44 -20.36 16.46
N ASP A 164 33.03 -21.53 16.96
CA ASP A 164 32.31 -22.54 16.16
C ASP A 164 30.79 -22.56 16.40
N ARG A 165 30.28 -21.98 17.51
CA ARG A 165 28.83 -21.81 17.72
C ARG A 165 28.28 -20.59 16.98
N ASP A 166 29.03 -19.49 16.91
CA ASP A 166 28.64 -18.28 16.16
C ASP A 166 28.51 -18.52 14.64
N ARG A 167 29.27 -19.47 14.08
CA ARG A 167 29.17 -19.80 12.64
C ARG A 167 27.94 -20.65 12.30
N MET A 168 27.52 -21.52 13.20
CA MET A 168 26.32 -22.36 13.04
C MET A 168 25.04 -21.56 13.32
N GLU A 169 25.06 -20.69 14.34
CA GLU A 169 23.96 -19.77 14.64
C GLU A 169 23.89 -18.60 13.64
N GLY A 170 25.02 -18.15 13.10
CA GLY A 170 25.05 -17.13 12.05
C GLY A 170 24.50 -17.63 10.72
N LEU A 171 24.90 -18.83 10.28
CA LEU A 171 24.41 -19.39 9.01
C LEU A 171 22.98 -19.96 9.17
N GLY A 172 22.68 -20.57 10.33
CA GLY A 172 21.34 -21.02 10.70
C GLY A 172 20.36 -19.86 10.88
N GLY A 173 20.76 -18.79 11.56
CA GLY A 173 19.98 -17.56 11.72
C GLY A 173 19.75 -16.82 10.41
N VAL A 174 20.76 -16.77 9.52
CA VAL A 174 20.59 -16.26 8.16
C VAL A 174 19.64 -17.13 7.35
N MET A 175 19.72 -18.46 7.45
CA MET A 175 18.81 -19.38 6.75
C MET A 175 17.37 -19.29 7.27
N ILE A 176 17.20 -19.13 8.58
CA ILE A 176 15.90 -18.87 9.22
C ILE A 176 15.35 -17.53 8.76
N GLY A 177 16.13 -16.46 8.78
CA GLY A 177 15.68 -15.13 8.31
C GLY A 177 15.34 -15.09 6.82
N ILE A 178 16.10 -15.81 5.97
CA ILE A 178 15.74 -15.99 4.55
C ILE A 178 14.43 -16.79 4.44
N GLY A 179 14.26 -17.84 5.25
CA GLY A 179 13.03 -18.62 5.30
C GLY A 179 11.81 -17.80 5.70
N GLU A 180 11.93 -16.96 6.72
CA GLU A 180 10.87 -16.04 7.17
C GLU A 180 10.51 -15.02 6.08
N GLN A 181 11.51 -14.44 5.43
CA GLN A 181 11.29 -13.48 4.35
C GLN A 181 10.60 -14.15 3.14
N VAL A 182 11.00 -15.37 2.78
CA VAL A 182 10.34 -16.16 1.73
C VAL A 182 8.91 -16.51 2.14
N TYR A 183 8.68 -16.87 3.40
CA TYR A 183 7.34 -17.14 3.92
C TYR A 183 6.44 -15.91 3.88
N SER A 184 6.93 -14.74 4.31
CA SER A 184 6.20 -13.47 4.18
C SER A 184 5.85 -13.15 2.73
N VAL A 185 6.78 -13.40 1.79
CA VAL A 185 6.52 -13.21 0.35
C VAL A 185 5.48 -14.19 -0.16
N LEU A 186 5.55 -15.46 0.24
CA LEU A 186 4.56 -16.47 -0.11
C LEU A 186 3.18 -16.13 0.46
N LEU A 187 3.12 -15.74 1.73
CA LEU A 187 1.91 -15.32 2.41
C LEU A 187 1.28 -14.13 1.70
N LEU A 188 2.08 -13.11 1.33
CA LEU A 188 1.58 -12.02 0.50
C LEU A 188 1.06 -12.51 -0.83
N THR A 189 1.79 -13.40 -1.50
CA THR A 189 1.42 -13.89 -2.83
C THR A 189 0.07 -14.61 -2.78
N PHE A 190 -0.17 -15.41 -1.72
CA PHE A 190 -1.47 -16.04 -1.47
C PHE A 190 -2.55 -15.01 -1.14
N PHE A 191 -2.28 -14.02 -0.28
CA PHE A 191 -3.21 -12.93 0.00
C PHE A 191 -3.58 -12.13 -1.25
N PHE A 192 -2.61 -11.88 -2.13
CA PHE A 192 -2.83 -11.20 -3.40
C PHE A 192 -3.70 -12.03 -4.34
N LEU A 193 -3.46 -13.34 -4.42
CA LEU A 193 -4.28 -14.27 -5.18
C LEU A 193 -5.72 -14.30 -4.62
N GLU A 194 -5.89 -14.29 -3.30
CA GLU A 194 -7.19 -14.25 -2.64
C GLU A 194 -7.95 -12.94 -2.95
N VAL A 195 -7.26 -11.79 -2.90
CA VAL A 195 -7.80 -10.49 -3.31
C VAL A 195 -8.24 -10.50 -4.79
N TYR A 196 -7.45 -11.13 -5.66
CA TYR A 196 -7.79 -11.29 -7.07
C TYR A 196 -9.04 -12.15 -7.27
N VAL A 197 -9.11 -13.31 -6.62
CA VAL A 197 -10.24 -14.25 -6.71
C VAL A 197 -11.52 -13.64 -6.13
N THR A 198 -11.44 -12.96 -4.98
CA THR A 198 -12.59 -12.30 -4.36
C THR A 198 -13.14 -11.13 -5.20
N GLY A 199 -12.33 -10.56 -6.09
CA GLY A 199 -12.77 -9.57 -7.07
C GLY A 199 -13.84 -10.09 -8.06
N PHE A 200 -13.92 -11.41 -8.26
CA PHE A 200 -14.92 -12.03 -9.14
C PHE A 200 -16.24 -12.35 -8.43
N VAL A 201 -16.31 -12.24 -7.10
CA VAL A 201 -17.52 -12.54 -6.33
C VAL A 201 -18.47 -11.33 -6.36
N PRO A 202 -19.65 -11.43 -7.01
CA PRO A 202 -20.58 -10.30 -7.06
C PRO A 202 -21.15 -9.98 -5.66
N TYR A 203 -21.46 -8.70 -5.43
CA TYR A 203 -22.04 -8.12 -4.20
C TYR A 203 -21.14 -8.12 -2.94
N MET A 204 -20.68 -9.28 -2.46
CA MET A 204 -19.85 -9.38 -1.23
C MET A 204 -18.34 -9.18 -1.50
N GLY A 205 -17.89 -9.38 -2.73
CA GLY A 205 -16.47 -9.34 -3.10
C GLY A 205 -15.80 -8.00 -2.84
N LYS A 206 -16.50 -6.86 -3.01
CA LYS A 206 -15.90 -5.53 -2.80
C LYS A 206 -15.54 -5.25 -1.34
N ILE A 207 -16.44 -5.57 -0.41
CA ILE A 207 -16.21 -5.36 1.03
C ILE A 207 -15.13 -6.33 1.52
N LEU A 208 -15.19 -7.59 1.08
CA LEU A 208 -14.20 -8.58 1.44
C LEU A 208 -12.81 -8.24 0.88
N ASN A 209 -12.73 -7.84 -0.39
CA ASN A 209 -11.50 -7.38 -1.04
C ASN A 209 -10.92 -6.17 -0.30
N PHE A 210 -11.74 -5.20 0.08
CA PHE A 210 -11.29 -4.05 0.88
C PHE A 210 -10.72 -4.47 2.24
N LEU A 211 -11.36 -5.40 2.95
CA LEU A 211 -10.86 -5.90 4.24
C LEU A 211 -9.54 -6.66 4.08
N LEU A 212 -9.47 -7.61 3.15
CA LEU A 212 -8.26 -8.38 2.86
C LEU A 212 -7.11 -7.48 2.44
N LEU A 213 -7.37 -6.51 1.57
CA LEU A 213 -6.37 -5.56 1.10
C LEU A 213 -5.94 -4.60 2.22
N SER A 214 -6.85 -4.21 3.13
CA SER A 214 -6.50 -3.44 4.33
C SER A 214 -5.56 -4.22 5.25
N TRP A 215 -5.83 -5.49 5.51
CA TRP A 215 -4.93 -6.37 6.27
C TRP A 215 -3.57 -6.51 5.61
N MET A 216 -3.56 -6.79 4.31
CA MET A 216 -2.34 -6.92 3.52
C MET A 216 -1.49 -5.64 3.63
N TYR A 217 -2.08 -4.47 3.36
CA TYR A 217 -1.35 -3.19 3.45
C TYR A 217 -0.85 -2.89 4.85
N ALA A 218 -1.64 -3.19 5.88
CA ALA A 218 -1.23 -3.00 7.26
C ALA A 218 -0.04 -3.91 7.61
N TYR A 219 -0.12 -5.21 7.32
CA TYR A 219 0.98 -6.14 7.53
C TYR A 219 2.25 -5.67 6.84
N TYR A 220 2.16 -5.25 5.57
CA TYR A 220 3.29 -4.71 4.81
C TYR A 220 3.93 -3.48 5.47
N CYS A 221 3.13 -2.54 5.97
CA CYS A 221 3.67 -1.36 6.65
C CYS A 221 4.44 -1.74 7.92
N PHE A 222 3.90 -2.68 8.70
CA PHE A 222 4.50 -3.11 9.96
C PHE A 222 5.66 -4.10 9.78
N GLU A 223 5.67 -4.87 8.70
CA GLU A 223 6.77 -5.78 8.37
C GLU A 223 8.10 -5.05 8.27
N TYR A 224 8.13 -3.85 7.68
CA TYR A 224 9.32 -3.00 7.67
C TYR A 224 9.85 -2.74 9.08
N LYS A 225 8.96 -2.39 10.02
CA LYS A 225 9.33 -2.12 11.41
C LYS A 225 9.81 -3.39 12.11
N TRP A 226 9.08 -4.50 11.96
CA TRP A 226 9.40 -5.76 12.62
C TRP A 226 10.70 -6.37 12.08
N ASN A 227 10.97 -6.24 10.79
CA ASN A 227 12.25 -6.61 10.18
C ASN A 227 13.40 -5.78 10.76
N LEU A 228 13.24 -4.45 10.89
CA LEU A 228 14.26 -3.59 11.48
C LEU A 228 14.44 -3.78 12.99
N SER A 229 13.42 -4.32 13.65
CA SER A 229 13.44 -4.66 15.08
C SER A 229 13.80 -6.13 15.34
N GLU A 230 14.15 -6.89 14.28
CA GLU A 230 14.54 -8.30 14.34
C GLU A 230 13.52 -9.21 15.07
N VAL A 231 12.22 -8.89 14.98
CA VAL A 231 11.16 -9.71 15.57
C VAL A 231 10.99 -10.98 14.74
N GLY A 232 10.92 -12.18 15.34
CA GLY A 232 10.67 -13.42 14.60
C GLY A 232 9.28 -13.47 13.95
N LEU A 233 9.12 -14.26 12.89
CA LEU A 233 7.86 -14.35 12.12
C LEU A 233 6.68 -14.87 12.97
N ASP A 234 6.93 -15.86 13.82
CA ASP A 234 5.95 -16.44 14.75
C ASP A 234 5.28 -15.35 15.59
N ARG A 235 6.10 -14.49 16.20
CA ARG A 235 5.64 -13.41 17.06
C ARG A 235 4.90 -12.32 16.28
N ARG A 236 5.30 -12.06 15.03
CA ARG A 236 4.60 -11.11 14.15
C ARG A 236 3.21 -11.59 13.80
N LEU A 237 3.06 -12.87 13.46
CA LEU A 237 1.77 -13.48 13.13
C LEU A 237 0.86 -13.52 14.35
N ASP A 238 1.37 -13.98 15.50
CA ASP A 238 0.59 -13.99 16.75
C ASP A 238 0.09 -12.59 17.11
N PHE A 239 0.95 -11.58 16.97
CA PHE A 239 0.58 -10.18 17.22
C PHE A 239 -0.44 -9.65 16.20
N PHE A 240 -0.27 -10.01 14.92
CA PHE A 240 -1.19 -9.62 13.84
C PHE A 240 -2.59 -10.23 14.04
N GLU A 241 -2.64 -11.54 14.29
CA GLU A 241 -3.88 -12.28 14.51
C GLU A 241 -4.59 -11.84 15.79
N SER A 242 -3.84 -11.60 16.87
CA SER A 242 -4.41 -11.11 18.14
C SER A 242 -5.01 -9.70 18.02
N ASN A 243 -4.52 -8.88 17.09
CA ASN A 243 -4.95 -7.49 16.91
C ASN A 243 -5.55 -7.23 15.51
N TRP A 244 -6.13 -8.24 14.89
CA TRP A 244 -6.63 -8.18 13.50
C TRP A 244 -7.52 -6.96 13.21
N ALA A 245 -8.36 -6.57 14.16
CA ALA A 245 -9.31 -5.46 13.99
C ALA A 245 -8.58 -4.11 13.91
N PHE A 246 -7.53 -3.93 14.71
CA PHE A 246 -6.66 -2.76 14.65
C PHE A 246 -5.95 -2.68 13.29
N PHE A 247 -5.38 -3.78 12.80
CA PHE A 247 -4.68 -3.80 11.51
C PHE A 247 -5.62 -3.54 10.34
N ALA A 248 -6.84 -4.09 10.35
CA ALA A 248 -7.87 -3.75 9.38
C ALA A 248 -8.18 -2.24 9.39
N GLY A 249 -8.24 -1.64 10.57
CA GLY A 249 -8.41 -0.20 10.74
C GLY A 249 -7.24 0.59 10.17
N PHE A 250 -6.02 0.20 10.51
CA PHE A 250 -4.78 0.88 10.12
C PHE A 250 -4.56 0.90 8.60
N GLY A 251 -4.81 -0.21 7.91
CA GLY A 251 -4.62 -0.28 6.45
C GLY A 251 -5.72 0.42 5.65
N SER A 252 -6.90 0.56 6.23
CA SER A 252 -8.08 0.99 5.49
C SER A 252 -8.01 2.38 4.84
N PRO A 253 -7.43 3.45 5.43
CA PRO A 253 -7.34 4.72 4.73
C PRO A 253 -6.34 4.69 3.56
N CYS A 254 -5.36 3.77 3.54
CA CYS A 254 -4.48 3.58 2.38
C CYS A 254 -5.24 2.94 1.21
N VAL A 255 -6.13 2.00 1.51
CA VAL A 255 -6.84 1.16 0.53
C VAL A 255 -8.18 1.74 0.07
N LEU A 256 -8.72 2.72 0.81
CA LEU A 256 -9.98 3.40 0.51
C LEU A 256 -10.17 3.84 -0.95
N PRO A 257 -9.14 4.32 -1.69
CA PRO A 257 -9.27 4.67 -3.10
C PRO A 257 -9.80 3.53 -3.99
N VAL A 258 -9.48 2.27 -3.66
CA VAL A 258 -9.90 1.08 -4.43
C VAL A 258 -11.42 0.94 -4.52
N LEU A 259 -12.16 1.48 -3.55
CA LEU A 259 -13.63 1.44 -3.55
C LEU A 259 -14.27 2.42 -4.54
N PHE A 260 -13.58 3.51 -4.88
CA PHE A 260 -14.17 4.64 -5.60
C PHE A 260 -13.45 4.98 -6.91
N SER A 261 -12.23 4.51 -7.10
CA SER A 261 -11.35 4.89 -8.22
C SER A 261 -11.00 3.70 -9.11
N SER A 262 -10.59 4.00 -10.35
CA SER A 262 -10.06 2.96 -11.26
C SER A 262 -8.77 2.34 -10.70
N PRO A 263 -8.43 1.09 -11.05
CA PRO A 263 -7.24 0.41 -10.52
C PRO A 263 -5.95 1.22 -10.67
N LEU A 264 -5.79 1.93 -11.80
CA LEU A 264 -4.62 2.74 -12.08
C LEU A 264 -4.54 3.97 -11.16
N VAL A 265 -5.67 4.66 -10.96
CA VAL A 265 -5.73 5.81 -10.04
C VAL A 265 -5.52 5.36 -8.60
N SER A 266 -6.15 4.25 -8.20
CA SER A 266 -5.98 3.66 -6.88
C SER A 266 -4.51 3.32 -6.60
N TYR A 267 -3.81 2.69 -7.56
CA TYR A 267 -2.37 2.43 -7.44
C TYR A 267 -1.57 3.71 -7.20
N GLY A 268 -1.80 4.76 -8.00
CA GLY A 268 -1.05 6.01 -7.85
C GLY A 268 -1.27 6.66 -6.48
N ILE A 269 -2.50 6.66 -5.97
CA ILE A 269 -2.81 7.19 -4.64
C ILE A 269 -2.17 6.31 -3.54
N MET A 270 -2.34 5.00 -3.62
CA MET A 270 -1.78 4.05 -2.65
C MET A 270 -0.25 4.14 -2.62
N ALA A 271 0.41 4.30 -3.76
CA ALA A 271 1.87 4.43 -3.83
C ALA A 271 2.40 5.70 -3.16
N ILE A 272 1.58 6.76 -3.06
CA ILE A 272 1.90 7.98 -2.31
C ILE A 272 1.64 7.78 -0.81
N LEU A 273 0.52 7.15 -0.46
CA LEU A 273 0.12 6.94 0.94
C LEU A 273 0.99 5.91 1.65
N PHE A 274 1.37 4.83 0.96
CA PHE A 274 2.13 3.72 1.52
C PHE A 274 3.38 4.13 2.32
N PRO A 275 4.32 4.94 1.80
CA PRO A 275 5.50 5.34 2.57
C PRO A 275 5.15 6.17 3.81
N LEU A 276 4.05 6.93 3.79
CA LEU A 276 3.59 7.66 4.97
C LEU A 276 3.07 6.70 6.04
N PHE A 277 2.39 5.62 5.62
CA PHE A 277 1.84 4.61 6.53
C PHE A 277 2.94 3.73 7.10
N VAL A 278 3.99 3.42 6.32
CA VAL A 278 5.23 2.80 6.83
C VAL A 278 5.82 3.65 7.95
N LEU A 279 5.91 4.97 7.76
CA LEU A 279 6.39 5.90 8.79
C LEU A 279 5.45 5.97 10.00
N ALA A 280 4.13 5.92 9.80
CA ALA A 280 3.15 5.89 10.88
C ALA A 280 3.25 4.59 11.71
N ALA A 281 3.44 3.44 11.07
CA ALA A 281 3.66 2.16 11.74
C ALA A 281 4.94 2.17 12.58
N ASN A 282 6.00 2.74 12.00
CA ASN A 282 7.28 3.00 12.65
C ASN A 282 7.11 3.88 13.90
N ALA A 283 6.36 4.99 13.80
CA ALA A 283 6.11 5.94 14.88
C ALA A 283 5.11 5.47 15.96
N HIS A 284 4.53 4.28 15.79
CA HIS A 284 3.62 3.70 16.77
C HIS A 284 4.40 3.09 17.94
N ASP A 285 4.29 3.67 19.13
CA ASP A 285 5.11 3.33 20.31
C ASP A 285 4.72 2.03 21.04
N VAL A 286 3.79 1.24 20.51
CA VAL A 286 3.49 -0.07 21.12
C VAL A 286 4.55 -1.07 20.67
N TYR A 287 5.48 -1.33 21.59
CA TYR A 287 6.46 -2.40 21.52
C TYR A 287 5.75 -3.75 21.33
N VAL A 288 6.23 -4.53 20.35
CA VAL A 288 6.24 -5.99 20.43
C VAL A 288 7.54 -6.36 21.14
#